data_AF-A0A5B8MZ37-F1
#
_entry.id   AF-A0A5B8MZ37-F1
#
_cell.length_a   1.000
_cell.length_b   1.000
_cell.length_c   1.000
_cell.angle_alpha   90.00
_cell.angle_beta   90.00
_cell.angle_gamma   90.00
#
_symmetry.space_group_name_H-M   'P 1'
#
loop_
_entity.id
_entity.type
_entity.pdbx_description
1 polymer ?
#
loop_
_entity_poly.entity_id
_entity_poly.type
_entity_poly.pdbx_seq_one_letter_code
_entity_poly.pdbx_strand_id
1 'polypeptide(L)'
;MAQAERYAFIVENFDHHSSMNWRYQFFYYLDTKEIEMYDIKNKRTFLKRCPYDGIQRDMLYIGAKIVVYSRQLTIVDFADAYTRNRLQKKTERTCAMVKPDAFLNAGKIVNAIVRSNLRINQLRMCKLTQQEAAHFYAVHSERPFYSKLVDFMTSGPILAIEIVGEDAIAKWRSLLGPTNSETARMEKPESIRAKFGTDNTMNAAHGSDSDETAEAELDFFFGNNRVGQCANLSNCCLCIIKPSALIAGYQGLAIDQILQQFNVTAMELFRLDRANAGEFFEVYKGVVPEFNSMVDELISGDFIAIEISENGGNPVEAFREFCGPADPEIARVLRPRSLRAQFGVNKVQNAIHCTDLPEDGELESNYFFNILIS
;
A
#
# COMPACT_ATOMS: atom_id res chain seq x y z
N MET A 1 -32.39 0.23 -27.28
CA MET A 1 -31.47 1.21 -26.65
C MET A 1 -30.20 0.46 -26.31
N ALA A 2 -29.04 0.90 -26.81
CA ALA A 2 -27.77 0.27 -26.46
C ALA A 2 -27.62 0.33 -24.93
N GLN A 3 -27.47 -0.82 -24.28
CA GLN A 3 -27.22 -0.89 -22.84
C GLN A 3 -25.88 -0.18 -22.59
N ALA A 4 -25.88 0.87 -21.77
CA ALA A 4 -24.66 1.62 -21.46
C ALA A 4 -23.57 0.64 -20.97
N GLU A 5 -22.36 0.79 -21.48
CA GLU A 5 -21.25 -0.10 -21.12
C GLU A 5 -20.95 0.06 -19.63
N ARG A 6 -21.21 -0.98 -18.85
CA ARG A 6 -21.07 -0.95 -17.40
C ARG A 6 -20.41 -2.22 -16.88
N TYR A 7 -19.72 -2.09 -15.76
CA TYR A 7 -19.32 -3.22 -14.96
C TYR A 7 -20.29 -3.42 -13.81
N ALA A 8 -20.56 -4.68 -13.50
CA ALA A 8 -21.49 -5.07 -12.45
C ALA A 8 -20.82 -6.06 -11.49
N PHE A 9 -20.90 -5.76 -10.20
CA PHE A 9 -20.25 -6.53 -9.13
C PHE A 9 -21.25 -6.86 -8.03
N ILE A 10 -21.03 -7.98 -7.35
CA ILE A 10 -21.64 -8.27 -6.06
C ILE A 10 -20.70 -7.71 -5.01
N VAL A 11 -21.23 -6.84 -4.14
CA VAL A 11 -20.48 -6.23 -3.06
C VAL A 11 -21.11 -6.53 -1.71
N GLU A 12 -20.27 -6.70 -0.70
CA GLU A 12 -20.67 -6.94 0.68
C GLU A 12 -20.33 -5.75 1.59
N ASN A 13 -21.26 -5.38 2.44
CA ASN A 13 -21.03 -4.44 3.54
C ASN A 13 -21.28 -5.18 4.86
N PHE A 14 -20.25 -5.34 5.67
CA PHE A 14 -20.41 -5.85 7.03
C PHE A 14 -20.90 -4.72 7.93
N ASP A 15 -22.06 -4.89 8.54
CA ASP A 15 -22.59 -3.98 9.54
C ASP A 15 -22.21 -4.49 10.94
N HIS A 16 -21.29 -3.79 11.59
CA HIS A 16 -20.79 -4.15 12.93
C HIS A 16 -21.87 -4.11 14.01
N HIS A 17 -22.89 -3.26 13.87
CA HIS A 17 -23.96 -3.17 14.88
C HIS A 17 -24.92 -4.35 14.82
N SER A 18 -25.24 -4.81 13.61
CA SER A 18 -26.15 -5.95 13.41
C SER A 18 -25.43 -7.28 13.21
N SER A 19 -24.09 -7.28 13.14
CA SER A 19 -23.27 -8.44 12.75
C SER A 19 -23.77 -9.12 11.47
N MET A 20 -24.28 -8.31 10.53
CA MET A 20 -24.95 -8.80 9.33
C MET A 20 -24.22 -8.33 8.06
N ASN A 21 -24.03 -9.27 7.13
CA ASN A 21 -23.52 -8.96 5.79
C ASN A 21 -24.66 -8.57 4.86
N TRP A 22 -24.62 -7.32 4.38
CA TRP A 22 -25.53 -6.82 3.36
C TRP A 22 -24.91 -7.01 1.98
N ARG A 23 -25.67 -7.61 1.06
CA ARG A 23 -25.23 -7.81 -0.33
C ARG A 23 -25.93 -6.83 -1.27
N TYR A 24 -25.15 -6.14 -2.08
CA TYR A 24 -25.64 -5.24 -3.11
C TYR A 24 -25.10 -5.65 -4.48
N GLN A 25 -25.88 -5.39 -5.53
CA GLN A 25 -25.34 -5.26 -6.87
C GLN A 25 -24.83 -3.83 -7.02
N PHE A 26 -23.54 -3.69 -7.28
CA PHE A 26 -22.88 -2.42 -7.57
C PHE A 26 -22.64 -2.31 -9.08
N PHE A 27 -23.04 -1.18 -9.67
CA PHE A 27 -22.84 -0.88 -11.07
C PHE A 27 -21.90 0.32 -11.22
N TYR A 28 -20.91 0.20 -12.10
CA TYR A 28 -20.02 1.28 -12.50
C TYR A 28 -20.16 1.53 -14.00
N TYR A 29 -20.57 2.75 -14.36
CA TYR A 29 -20.80 3.14 -15.76
C TYR A 29 -19.53 3.73 -16.35
N LEU A 30 -18.96 3.09 -17.38
CA LEU A 30 -17.60 3.37 -17.86
C LEU A 30 -17.47 4.76 -18.51
N ASP A 31 -18.49 5.16 -19.27
CA ASP A 31 -18.45 6.42 -20.02
C ASP A 31 -18.65 7.64 -19.13
N THR A 32 -19.49 7.51 -18.10
CA THR A 32 -19.93 8.64 -17.27
C THR A 32 -19.29 8.66 -15.88
N LYS A 33 -18.57 7.60 -15.48
CA LYS A 33 -18.03 7.40 -14.12
C LYS A 33 -19.10 7.52 -13.03
N GLU A 34 -20.32 7.15 -13.35
CA GLU A 34 -21.42 7.11 -12.39
C GLU A 34 -21.50 5.75 -11.72
N ILE A 35 -22.06 5.72 -10.51
CA ILE A 35 -22.30 4.51 -9.74
C ILE A 35 -23.79 4.33 -9.43
N GLU A 36 -24.21 3.09 -9.26
CA GLU A 36 -25.56 2.71 -8.83
C GLU A 36 -25.48 1.48 -7.93
N MET A 37 -26.35 1.38 -6.92
CA MET A 37 -26.44 0.20 -6.07
C MET A 37 -27.87 -0.31 -5.93
N TYR A 38 -28.02 -1.63 -5.99
CA TYR A 38 -29.29 -2.32 -5.84
C TYR A 38 -29.21 -3.34 -4.71
N ASP A 39 -30.16 -3.28 -3.78
CA ASP A 39 -30.28 -4.22 -2.66
C ASP A 39 -30.85 -5.55 -3.16
N ILE A 40 -30.02 -6.60 -3.09
CA ILE A 40 -30.35 -7.92 -3.61
C ILE A 40 -31.47 -8.57 -2.77
N LYS A 41 -31.41 -8.42 -1.45
CA LYS A 41 -32.34 -9.05 -0.51
C LYS A 41 -33.72 -8.44 -0.61
N ASN A 42 -33.79 -7.10 -0.59
CA ASN A 42 -35.05 -6.36 -0.57
C ASN A 42 -35.58 -6.01 -1.96
N LYS A 43 -34.82 -6.33 -3.03
CA LYS A 43 -35.19 -6.07 -4.42
C LYS A 43 -35.59 -4.61 -4.67
N ARG A 44 -34.76 -3.68 -4.20
CA ARG A 44 -34.98 -2.23 -4.37
C ARG A 44 -33.68 -1.50 -4.68
N THR A 45 -33.78 -0.36 -5.36
CA THR A 45 -32.65 0.55 -5.52
C THR A 45 -32.21 1.04 -4.14
N PHE A 46 -30.92 0.86 -3.85
CA PHE A 46 -30.29 1.36 -2.63
C PHE A 46 -29.69 2.75 -2.89
N LEU A 47 -28.92 2.89 -3.96
CA LEU A 47 -28.34 4.14 -4.43
C LEU A 47 -28.75 4.34 -5.88
N LYS A 48 -29.43 5.45 -6.18
CA LYS A 48 -29.76 5.84 -7.56
C LYS A 48 -28.49 6.21 -8.31
N ARG A 49 -28.49 5.99 -9.63
CA ARG A 49 -27.40 6.38 -10.53
C ARG A 49 -27.00 7.85 -10.27
N CYS A 50 -25.74 8.06 -9.91
CA CYS A 50 -25.19 9.39 -9.66
C CYS A 50 -23.69 9.42 -9.96
N PRO A 51 -23.13 10.60 -10.30
CA PRO A 51 -21.68 10.78 -10.42
C PRO A 51 -20.98 10.48 -9.09
N TYR A 52 -19.84 9.80 -9.16
CA TYR A 52 -19.01 9.54 -7.98
C TYR A 52 -17.54 9.40 -8.36
N ASP A 53 -16.77 10.46 -8.09
CA ASP A 53 -15.36 10.54 -8.46
C ASP A 53 -14.45 9.67 -7.56
N GLY A 54 -14.97 9.19 -6.44
CA GLY A 54 -14.20 8.40 -5.45
C GLY A 54 -13.88 6.98 -5.88
N ILE A 55 -14.32 6.53 -7.06
CA ILE A 55 -14.02 5.19 -7.58
C ILE A 55 -13.42 5.28 -8.97
N GLN A 56 -12.21 4.74 -9.09
CA GLN A 56 -11.53 4.56 -10.36
C GLN A 56 -11.70 3.12 -10.87
N ARG A 57 -11.67 2.95 -12.19
CA ARG A 57 -11.94 1.65 -12.84
C ARG A 57 -10.98 0.54 -12.41
N ASP A 58 -9.72 0.89 -12.20
CA ASP A 58 -8.64 0.01 -11.74
C ASP A 58 -8.81 -0.47 -10.28
N MET A 59 -9.66 0.18 -9.49
CA MET A 59 -10.04 -0.27 -8.15
C MET A 59 -11.07 -1.43 -8.17
N LEU A 60 -11.64 -1.75 -9.34
CA LEU A 60 -12.78 -2.67 -9.47
C LEU A 60 -12.34 -4.09 -9.85
N TYR A 61 -11.93 -4.87 -8.84
CA TYR A 61 -11.54 -6.27 -8.99
C TYR A 61 -12.04 -7.11 -7.79
N ILE A 62 -12.05 -8.44 -7.91
CA ILE A 62 -12.52 -9.32 -6.83
C ILE A 62 -11.60 -9.23 -5.62
N GLY A 63 -12.16 -9.04 -4.43
CA GLY A 63 -11.46 -8.81 -3.17
C GLY A 63 -11.18 -7.33 -2.87
N ALA A 64 -11.40 -6.42 -3.83
CA ALA A 64 -11.23 -4.99 -3.59
C ALA A 64 -12.19 -4.49 -2.51
N LYS A 65 -11.73 -3.60 -1.62
CA LYS A 65 -12.62 -2.83 -0.77
C LYS A 65 -12.70 -1.39 -1.28
N ILE A 66 -13.90 -0.96 -1.64
CA ILE A 66 -14.21 0.38 -2.15
C ILE A 66 -15.07 1.13 -1.13
N VAL A 67 -14.98 2.45 -1.11
CA VAL A 67 -15.82 3.28 -0.22
C VAL A 67 -16.83 4.06 -1.04
N VAL A 68 -18.10 3.90 -0.71
CA VAL A 68 -19.22 4.63 -1.32
C VAL A 68 -20.00 5.33 -0.23
N TYR A 69 -19.99 6.68 -0.22
CA TYR A 69 -20.71 7.50 0.77
C TYR A 69 -20.54 7.00 2.22
N SER A 70 -19.29 6.85 2.65
CA SER A 70 -18.91 6.40 4.00
C SER A 70 -19.24 4.92 4.32
N ARG A 71 -19.62 4.11 3.33
CA ARG A 71 -19.75 2.65 3.47
C ARG A 71 -18.59 1.95 2.79
N GLN A 72 -17.88 1.12 3.54
CA GLN A 72 -16.87 0.22 2.99
C GLN A 72 -17.53 -1.03 2.43
N LEU A 73 -17.33 -1.27 1.14
CA LEU A 73 -17.91 -2.37 0.39
C LEU A 73 -16.78 -3.27 -0.13
N THR A 74 -16.85 -4.57 0.13
CA THR A 74 -15.93 -5.56 -0.44
C THR A 74 -16.52 -6.13 -1.72
N ILE A 75 -15.82 -6.07 -2.84
CA ILE A 75 -16.20 -6.74 -4.08
C ILE A 75 -15.95 -8.23 -3.93
N VAL A 76 -17.00 -9.06 -3.99
CA VAL A 76 -16.89 -10.51 -3.74
C VAL A 76 -17.12 -11.38 -4.97
N ASP A 77 -17.86 -10.88 -5.97
CA ASP A 77 -18.08 -11.59 -7.25
C ASP A 77 -18.46 -10.60 -8.36
N PHE A 78 -18.45 -11.06 -9.59
CA PHE A 78 -19.05 -10.37 -10.73
C PHE A 78 -20.56 -10.61 -10.74
N ALA A 79 -21.35 -9.56 -10.96
CA ALA A 79 -22.80 -9.68 -11.02
C ALA A 79 -23.33 -10.13 -12.40
N ASP A 80 -22.48 -10.09 -13.44
CA ASP A 80 -22.83 -10.58 -14.78
C ASP A 80 -21.65 -11.23 -15.52
N ALA A 81 -21.97 -12.01 -16.55
CA ALA A 81 -20.98 -12.71 -17.37
C ALA A 81 -20.13 -11.75 -18.21
N TYR A 82 -20.67 -10.59 -18.58
CA TYR A 82 -19.97 -9.57 -19.36
C TYR A 82 -18.74 -9.05 -18.60
N THR A 83 -18.97 -8.60 -17.35
CA THR A 83 -17.95 -8.09 -16.45
C THR A 83 -16.94 -9.19 -16.12
N ARG A 84 -17.43 -10.41 -15.82
CA ARG A 84 -16.58 -11.58 -15.55
C ARG A 84 -15.62 -11.84 -16.71
N ASN A 85 -16.13 -12.00 -17.94
CA ASN A 85 -15.29 -12.31 -19.09
C ASN A 85 -14.26 -11.23 -19.41
N ARG A 86 -14.58 -9.97 -19.11
CA ARG A 86 -13.70 -8.84 -19.39
C ARG A 86 -12.63 -8.61 -18.32
N LEU A 87 -12.90 -8.95 -17.07
CA LEU A 87 -11.99 -8.66 -15.94
C LEU A 87 -11.33 -9.90 -15.33
N GLN A 88 -11.99 -11.07 -15.32
CA GLN A 88 -11.48 -12.27 -14.64
C GLN A 88 -10.12 -12.74 -15.21
N LYS A 89 -9.92 -12.61 -16.53
CA LYS A 89 -8.68 -13.03 -17.19
C LYS A 89 -7.54 -12.01 -17.12
N LYS A 90 -7.79 -10.81 -16.57
CA LYS A 90 -6.88 -9.67 -16.67
C LYS A 90 -6.26 -9.24 -15.34
N THR A 91 -6.36 -10.06 -14.30
CA THR A 91 -5.84 -9.69 -12.98
C THR A 91 -4.95 -10.79 -12.44
N GLU A 92 -3.65 -10.63 -12.62
CA GLU A 92 -2.61 -11.46 -12.00
C GLU A 92 -2.12 -10.80 -10.71
N ARG A 93 -1.61 -11.62 -9.79
CA ARG A 93 -0.94 -11.19 -8.56
C ARG A 93 0.49 -11.69 -8.61
N THR A 94 1.46 -10.88 -8.20
CA THR A 94 2.87 -11.27 -8.15
C THR A 94 3.52 -10.75 -6.88
N CYS A 95 4.47 -11.51 -6.34
CA CYS A 95 5.32 -11.04 -5.26
C CYS A 95 6.47 -10.22 -5.84
N ALA A 96 6.55 -8.97 -5.44
CA ALA A 96 7.72 -8.12 -5.64
C ALA A 96 8.43 -7.92 -4.32
N MET A 97 9.76 -7.99 -4.33
CA MET A 97 10.56 -7.74 -3.14
C MET A 97 11.75 -6.85 -3.47
N VAL A 98 11.89 -5.75 -2.73
CA VAL A 98 13.11 -4.94 -2.72
C VAL A 98 14.10 -5.57 -1.74
N LYS A 99 15.30 -5.87 -2.22
CA LYS A 99 16.37 -6.51 -1.47
C LYS A 99 17.16 -5.50 -0.63
N PRO A 100 17.99 -5.95 0.34
CA PRO A 100 18.68 -5.05 1.26
C PRO A 100 19.59 -4.01 0.60
N ASP A 101 20.23 -4.35 -0.53
CA ASP A 101 21.10 -3.46 -1.30
C ASP A 101 20.36 -2.24 -1.90
N ALA A 102 19.08 -2.41 -2.23
CA ALA A 102 18.25 -1.36 -2.81
C ALA A 102 17.22 -0.78 -1.85
N PHE A 103 17.23 -1.16 -0.57
CA PHE A 103 16.21 -0.76 0.41
C PHE A 103 16.10 0.77 0.55
N LEU A 104 17.22 1.49 0.61
CA LEU A 104 17.22 2.97 0.65
C LEU A 104 16.65 3.62 -0.63
N ASN A 105 16.52 2.86 -1.72
CA ASN A 105 15.89 3.29 -2.97
C ASN A 105 14.50 2.66 -3.17
N ALA A 106 13.91 2.04 -2.14
CA ALA A 106 12.62 1.37 -2.23
C ALA A 106 11.50 2.31 -2.70
N GLY A 107 11.53 3.59 -2.29
CA GLY A 107 10.56 4.59 -2.77
C GLY A 107 10.59 4.80 -4.29
N LYS A 108 11.78 4.81 -4.90
CA LYS A 108 11.93 4.90 -6.37
C LYS A 108 11.37 3.66 -7.07
N ILE A 109 11.55 2.48 -6.48
CA ILE A 109 11.02 1.22 -7.01
C ILE A 109 9.50 1.18 -6.88
N VAL A 110 8.95 1.58 -5.74
CA VAL A 110 7.50 1.73 -5.51
C VAL A 110 6.90 2.71 -6.53
N ASN A 111 7.56 3.85 -6.78
CA ASN A 111 7.12 4.80 -7.80
C ASN A 111 7.17 4.19 -9.22
N ALA A 112 8.16 3.35 -9.54
CA ALA A 112 8.21 2.64 -10.82
C ALA A 112 7.05 1.65 -10.99
N ILE A 113 6.68 0.93 -9.92
CA ILE A 113 5.51 0.03 -9.90
C ILE A 113 4.24 0.82 -10.21
N VAL A 114 3.96 1.87 -9.44
CA VAL A 114 2.74 2.69 -9.57
C VAL A 114 2.65 3.32 -10.97
N ARG A 115 3.74 3.87 -11.50
CA ARG A 115 3.79 4.45 -12.86
C ARG A 115 3.60 3.44 -13.99
N SER A 116 3.75 2.15 -13.70
CA SER A 116 3.56 1.07 -14.67
C SER A 116 2.12 0.56 -14.70
N ASN A 117 1.18 1.29 -14.09
CA ASN A 117 -0.23 0.92 -13.92
C ASN A 117 -0.39 -0.43 -13.21
N LEU A 118 0.53 -0.71 -12.28
CA LEU A 118 0.46 -1.84 -11.37
C LEU A 118 0.03 -1.33 -10.00
N ARG A 119 -0.88 -2.06 -9.36
CA ARG A 119 -1.45 -1.67 -8.08
C ARG A 119 -0.75 -2.40 -6.96
N ILE A 120 -0.45 -1.70 -5.88
CA ILE A 120 0.05 -2.31 -4.64
C ILE A 120 -1.17 -2.72 -3.82
N ASN A 121 -1.31 -4.01 -3.54
CA ASN A 121 -2.40 -4.55 -2.74
C ASN A 121 -1.98 -4.78 -1.28
N GLN A 122 -0.72 -5.15 -1.07
CA GLN A 122 -0.09 -5.26 0.24
C GLN A 122 1.37 -4.79 0.12
N LEU A 123 1.91 -4.23 1.20
CA LEU A 123 3.28 -3.79 1.28
C LEU A 123 3.72 -3.90 2.73
N ARG A 124 4.92 -4.46 2.95
CA ARG A 124 5.44 -4.69 4.29
C ARG A 124 6.97 -4.74 4.31
N MET A 125 7.56 -4.05 5.28
CA MET A 125 8.98 -4.15 5.60
C MET A 125 9.22 -5.37 6.48
N CYS A 126 10.20 -6.19 6.11
CA CYS A 126 10.59 -7.37 6.87
C CYS A 126 12.10 -7.45 7.06
N LYS A 127 12.53 -8.09 8.13
CA LYS A 127 13.93 -8.45 8.38
C LYS A 127 13.98 -9.94 8.62
N LEU A 128 14.37 -10.67 7.59
CA LEU A 128 14.35 -12.13 7.61
C LEU A 128 15.46 -12.67 8.52
N THR A 129 15.12 -13.68 9.30
CA THR A 129 16.08 -14.55 9.97
C THR A 129 16.74 -15.48 8.96
N GLN A 130 17.87 -16.08 9.36
CA GLN A 130 18.54 -17.12 8.59
C GLN A 130 17.62 -18.30 8.24
N GLN A 131 16.75 -18.71 9.16
CA GLN A 131 15.79 -19.79 8.92
C GLN A 131 14.71 -19.39 7.91
N GLU A 132 14.14 -18.20 8.04
CA GLU A 132 13.11 -17.67 7.12
C GLU A 132 13.67 -17.48 5.71
N ALA A 133 14.86 -16.88 5.57
CA ALA A 133 15.50 -16.68 4.27
C ALA A 133 15.89 -18.01 3.60
N ALA A 134 16.37 -18.98 4.38
CA ALA A 134 16.65 -20.32 3.87
C ALA A 134 15.37 -21.03 3.40
N HIS A 135 14.27 -20.90 4.15
CA HIS A 135 12.98 -21.45 3.75
C HIS A 135 12.49 -20.83 2.44
N PHE A 136 12.53 -19.50 2.33
CA PHE A 136 12.10 -18.78 1.14
C PHE A 136 12.86 -19.21 -0.13
N TYR A 137 14.18 -19.43 -0.01
CA TYR A 137 15.04 -19.82 -1.14
C TYR A 137 15.31 -21.33 -1.22
N ALA A 138 14.50 -22.19 -0.59
CA ALA A 138 14.77 -23.63 -0.49
C ALA A 138 14.96 -24.32 -1.86
N VAL A 139 14.29 -23.85 -2.91
CA VAL A 139 14.44 -24.33 -4.31
C VAL A 139 15.86 -24.11 -4.85
N HIS A 140 16.64 -23.24 -4.23
CA HIS A 140 18.04 -22.97 -4.59
C HIS A 140 19.05 -23.62 -3.66
N SER A 141 18.63 -24.46 -2.70
CA SER A 141 19.51 -25.06 -1.68
C SER A 141 20.74 -25.81 -2.22
N GLU A 142 20.63 -26.44 -3.39
CA GLU A 142 21.73 -27.16 -4.05
C GLU A 142 22.64 -26.25 -4.90
N ARG A 143 22.33 -24.95 -5.02
CA ARG A 143 23.09 -24.02 -5.86
C ARG A 143 24.33 -23.49 -5.10
N PRO A 144 25.50 -23.36 -5.75
CA PRO A 144 26.72 -22.86 -5.09
C PRO A 144 26.60 -21.47 -4.46
N PHE A 145 25.68 -20.63 -4.96
CA PHE A 145 25.45 -19.27 -4.47
C PHE A 145 24.44 -19.20 -3.30
N TYR A 146 23.84 -20.31 -2.89
CA TYR A 146 22.74 -20.33 -1.92
C TYR A 146 23.13 -19.73 -0.57
N SER A 147 24.25 -20.16 0.02
CA SER A 147 24.71 -19.61 1.31
C SER A 147 24.88 -18.09 1.25
N LYS A 148 25.58 -17.60 0.21
CA LYS A 148 25.77 -16.15 0.00
C LYS A 148 24.44 -15.42 -0.17
N LEU A 149 23.46 -16.03 -0.84
CA LEU A 149 22.14 -15.46 -1.02
C LEU A 149 21.40 -15.34 0.32
N VAL A 150 21.39 -16.39 1.14
CA VAL A 150 20.73 -16.37 2.46
C VAL A 150 21.42 -15.35 3.39
N ASP A 151 22.76 -15.36 3.45
CA ASP A 151 23.52 -14.39 4.25
C ASP A 151 23.24 -12.95 3.82
N PHE A 152 23.16 -12.70 2.52
CA PHE A 152 22.82 -11.38 2.01
C PHE A 152 21.39 -10.98 2.38
N MET A 153 20.41 -11.87 2.19
CA MET A 153 18.99 -11.56 2.44
C MET A 153 18.68 -11.34 3.92
N THR A 154 19.56 -11.79 4.82
CA THR A 154 19.45 -11.56 6.28
C THR A 154 20.28 -10.38 6.78
N SER A 155 21.07 -9.75 5.90
CA SER A 155 21.98 -8.65 6.26
C SER A 155 21.27 -7.33 6.58
N GLY A 156 20.02 -7.17 6.12
CA GLY A 156 19.28 -5.92 6.27
C GLY A 156 17.79 -6.09 5.98
N PRO A 157 17.02 -4.99 6.06
CA PRO A 157 15.60 -5.02 5.77
C PRO A 157 15.31 -5.23 4.29
N ILE A 158 14.17 -5.85 4.02
CA ILE A 158 13.55 -5.97 2.70
C ILE A 158 12.21 -5.25 2.70
N LEU A 159 11.69 -4.96 1.50
CA LEU A 159 10.31 -4.53 1.32
C LEU A 159 9.58 -5.55 0.46
N ALA A 160 8.69 -6.33 1.05
CA ALA A 160 7.79 -7.24 0.35
C ALA A 160 6.55 -6.48 -0.12
N ILE A 161 6.11 -6.71 -1.35
CA ILE A 161 5.01 -6.01 -1.99
C ILE A 161 4.19 -7.02 -2.79
N GLU A 162 2.90 -7.09 -2.50
CA GLU A 162 1.94 -7.73 -3.39
C GLU A 162 1.53 -6.74 -4.47
N ILE A 163 1.85 -7.08 -5.72
CA ILE A 163 1.48 -6.29 -6.89
C ILE A 163 0.37 -6.99 -7.66
N VAL A 164 -0.64 -6.23 -8.09
CA VAL A 164 -1.81 -6.73 -8.80
C VAL A 164 -2.06 -5.91 -10.07
N GLY A 165 -2.41 -6.58 -11.17
CA GLY A 165 -2.76 -5.94 -12.43
C GLY A 165 -2.84 -6.90 -13.61
N GLU A 166 -3.10 -6.36 -14.80
CA GLU A 166 -3.06 -7.13 -16.05
C GLU A 166 -1.62 -7.51 -16.39
N ASP A 167 -1.37 -8.79 -16.65
CA ASP A 167 -0.03 -9.34 -16.91
C ASP A 167 1.00 -8.91 -15.84
N ALA A 168 0.61 -8.91 -14.56
CA ALA A 168 1.40 -8.36 -13.47
C ALA A 168 2.78 -9.02 -13.37
N ILE A 169 2.86 -10.35 -13.54
CA ILE A 169 4.13 -11.08 -13.50
C ILE A 169 5.03 -10.61 -14.65
N ALA A 170 4.51 -10.62 -15.88
CA ALA A 170 5.28 -10.24 -17.06
C ALA A 170 5.73 -8.78 -17.01
N LYS A 171 4.85 -7.86 -16.61
CA LYS A 171 5.17 -6.43 -16.44
C LYS A 171 6.23 -6.21 -15.39
N TRP A 172 6.08 -6.82 -14.21
CA TRP A 172 7.06 -6.71 -13.13
C TRP A 172 8.43 -7.24 -13.56
N ARG A 173 8.48 -8.43 -14.19
CA ARG A 173 9.74 -9.00 -14.71
C ARG A 173 10.38 -8.13 -15.79
N SER A 174 9.58 -7.48 -16.63
CA SER A 174 10.09 -6.53 -17.62
C SER A 174 10.76 -5.31 -16.97
N LEU A 175 10.16 -4.76 -15.91
CA LEU A 175 10.72 -3.64 -15.13
C LEU A 175 12.00 -4.03 -14.39
N LEU A 176 12.09 -5.27 -13.90
CA LEU A 176 13.29 -5.81 -13.27
C LEU A 176 14.46 -5.87 -14.26
N GLY A 177 14.23 -6.40 -15.45
CA GLY A 177 15.29 -6.72 -16.41
C GLY A 177 16.07 -8.00 -16.07
N PRO A 178 17.15 -8.29 -16.81
CA PRO A 178 17.97 -9.50 -16.61
C PRO A 178 18.46 -9.66 -15.16
N THR A 179 18.55 -10.91 -14.68
CA THR A 179 18.95 -11.22 -13.29
C THR A 179 20.34 -10.73 -12.94
N ASN A 180 21.27 -10.79 -13.90
CA ASN A 180 22.60 -10.22 -13.75
C ASN A 180 22.55 -8.70 -14.02
N SER A 181 22.92 -7.90 -13.02
CA SER A 181 22.85 -6.44 -13.09
C SER A 181 23.77 -5.82 -14.16
N GLU A 182 24.89 -6.46 -14.50
CA GLU A 182 25.79 -6.03 -15.58
C GLU A 182 25.14 -6.25 -16.95
N THR A 183 24.54 -7.42 -17.17
CA THR A 183 23.72 -7.68 -18.36
C THR A 183 22.54 -6.72 -18.44
N ALA A 184 21.88 -6.45 -17.32
CA ALA A 184 20.78 -5.50 -17.26
C ALA A 184 21.22 -4.07 -17.66
N ARG A 185 22.40 -3.62 -17.22
CA ARG A 185 22.97 -2.32 -17.63
C ARG A 185 23.22 -2.23 -19.14
N MET A 186 23.58 -3.33 -19.79
CA MET A 186 23.83 -3.36 -21.23
C MET A 186 22.53 -3.45 -22.05
N GLU A 187 21.60 -4.33 -21.66
CA GLU A 187 20.42 -4.66 -22.47
C GLU A 187 19.21 -3.78 -22.15
N LYS A 188 19.03 -3.42 -20.88
CA LYS A 188 17.90 -2.62 -20.38
C LYS A 188 18.37 -1.61 -19.32
N PRO A 189 19.11 -0.55 -19.71
CA PRO A 189 19.69 0.43 -18.77
C PRO A 189 18.67 1.08 -17.83
N GLU A 190 17.41 1.19 -18.27
CA GLU A 190 16.34 1.80 -17.49
C GLU A 190 15.72 0.86 -16.43
N SER A 191 16.08 -0.42 -16.44
CA SER A 191 15.53 -1.45 -15.54
C SER A 191 15.99 -1.29 -14.09
N ILE A 192 15.21 -1.83 -13.16
CA ILE A 192 15.50 -1.75 -11.71
C ILE A 192 16.85 -2.38 -11.39
N ARG A 193 17.15 -3.56 -11.97
CA ARG A 193 18.41 -4.26 -11.75
C ARG A 193 19.59 -3.52 -12.35
N ALA A 194 19.41 -2.82 -13.47
CA ALA A 194 20.45 -1.97 -14.04
C ALA A 194 20.78 -0.77 -13.15
N LYS A 195 19.74 -0.10 -12.61
CA LYS A 195 19.87 1.14 -11.83
C LYS A 195 20.37 0.93 -10.41
N PHE A 196 19.91 -0.13 -9.76
CA PHE A 196 20.12 -0.32 -8.32
C PHE A 196 20.87 -1.61 -7.97
N GLY A 197 21.02 -2.54 -8.93
CA GLY A 197 21.68 -3.82 -8.70
C GLY A 197 23.20 -3.72 -8.86
N THR A 198 23.91 -4.49 -8.04
CA THR A 198 25.37 -4.56 -8.04
C THR A 198 25.86 -5.73 -8.89
N ASP A 199 25.44 -6.95 -8.55
CA ASP A 199 25.88 -8.21 -9.18
C ASP A 199 24.68 -9.15 -9.48
N ASN A 200 24.92 -10.45 -9.60
CA ASN A 200 23.88 -11.45 -9.85
C ASN A 200 23.08 -11.85 -8.59
N THR A 201 23.67 -11.73 -7.39
CA THR A 201 23.04 -12.06 -6.10
C THR A 201 22.38 -10.81 -5.49
N MET A 202 23.14 -9.71 -5.44
CA MET A 202 22.74 -8.36 -5.02
C MET A 202 22.24 -7.60 -6.24
N ASN A 203 21.04 -7.95 -6.68
CA ASN A 203 20.43 -7.42 -7.88
C ASN A 203 19.20 -6.55 -7.58
N ALA A 204 19.18 -5.85 -6.44
CA ALA A 204 18.14 -4.91 -6.01
C ALA A 204 16.73 -5.45 -5.76
N ALA A 205 16.20 -6.34 -6.60
CA ALA A 205 14.81 -6.76 -6.51
C ALA A 205 14.54 -8.16 -7.07
N HIS A 206 13.57 -8.81 -6.44
CA HIS A 206 13.02 -10.11 -6.77
C HIS A 206 11.61 -10.00 -7.35
N GLY A 207 11.24 -10.95 -8.19
CA GLY A 207 9.91 -11.09 -8.75
C GLY A 207 9.64 -12.54 -9.11
N SER A 208 8.44 -13.01 -8.80
CA SER A 208 7.98 -14.36 -9.11
C SER A 208 8.06 -14.65 -10.62
N ASP A 209 8.15 -15.92 -10.98
CA ASP A 209 8.26 -16.37 -12.38
C ASP A 209 7.01 -17.08 -12.92
N SER A 210 6.10 -17.52 -12.04
CA SER A 210 4.79 -18.10 -12.38
C SER A 210 3.73 -17.71 -11.35
N ASP A 211 2.47 -18.03 -11.65
CA ASP A 211 1.35 -17.80 -10.73
C ASP A 211 1.50 -18.64 -9.45
N GLU A 212 1.97 -19.88 -9.57
CA GLU A 212 2.16 -20.79 -8.44
C GLU A 212 3.28 -20.31 -7.52
N THR A 213 4.38 -19.81 -8.08
CA THR A 213 5.47 -19.23 -7.26
C THR A 213 5.03 -17.92 -6.62
N ALA A 214 4.28 -17.09 -7.33
CA ALA A 214 3.69 -15.88 -6.76
C ALA A 214 2.76 -16.20 -5.58
N GLU A 215 1.87 -17.18 -5.69
CA GLU A 215 0.95 -17.56 -4.61
C GLU A 215 1.72 -18.02 -3.36
N ALA A 216 2.70 -18.91 -3.50
CA ALA A 216 3.51 -19.39 -2.39
C ALA A 216 4.35 -18.29 -1.73
N GLU A 217 4.97 -17.41 -2.53
CA GLU A 217 5.77 -16.29 -2.01
C GLU A 217 4.90 -15.25 -1.31
N LEU A 218 3.70 -14.98 -1.83
CA LEU A 218 2.75 -14.07 -1.19
C LEU A 218 2.22 -14.64 0.12
N ASP A 219 1.90 -15.94 0.18
CA ASP A 219 1.49 -16.60 1.43
C ASP A 219 2.62 -16.56 2.49
N PHE A 220 3.87 -16.72 2.07
CA PHE A 220 5.02 -16.60 2.98
C PHE A 220 5.12 -15.22 3.65
N PHE A 221 4.91 -14.12 2.90
CA PHE A 221 5.03 -12.76 3.46
C PHE A 221 3.76 -12.23 4.11
N PHE A 222 2.60 -12.60 3.57
CA PHE A 222 1.31 -11.99 3.86
C PHE A 222 0.24 -12.97 4.36
N GLY A 223 0.56 -14.26 4.45
CA GLY A 223 -0.29 -15.27 5.06
C GLY A 223 -0.38 -15.11 6.58
N ASN A 224 -1.06 -16.06 7.23
CA ASN A 224 -1.36 -15.99 8.67
C ASN A 224 -0.10 -15.98 9.56
N ASN A 225 0.99 -16.62 9.11
CA ASN A 225 2.25 -16.71 9.85
C ASN A 225 3.23 -15.64 9.36
N ARG A 226 3.00 -14.39 9.78
CA ARG A 226 3.76 -13.23 9.32
C ARG A 226 5.23 -13.30 9.79
N VAL A 227 6.17 -13.33 8.83
CA VAL A 227 7.63 -13.48 9.08
C VAL A 227 8.40 -12.15 9.21
N GLY A 228 9.44 -12.08 10.03
CA GLY A 228 10.38 -10.94 10.05
C GLY A 228 9.83 -9.57 10.50
N GLN A 229 9.14 -9.50 11.65
CA GLN A 229 8.69 -8.24 12.25
C GLN A 229 9.87 -7.30 12.56
N CYS A 230 9.73 -6.00 12.27
CA CYS A 230 10.84 -5.03 12.35
C CYS A 230 10.61 -3.87 13.33
N ALA A 231 9.36 -3.63 13.76
CA ALA A 231 9.03 -2.48 14.59
C ALA A 231 9.82 -2.49 15.90
N ASN A 232 10.41 -1.36 16.24
CA ASN A 232 11.18 -1.17 17.47
C ASN A 232 10.28 -0.77 18.63
N LEU A 233 9.17 -0.06 18.36
CA LEU A 233 8.18 0.38 19.35
C LEU A 233 8.79 1.19 20.52
N SER A 234 9.92 1.83 20.29
CA SER A 234 10.64 2.61 21.30
C SER A 234 11.39 3.77 20.64
N ASN A 235 11.32 4.94 21.28
CA ASN A 235 11.81 6.23 20.77
C ASN A 235 11.50 6.38 19.28
N CYS A 236 10.20 6.39 18.96
CA CYS A 236 9.71 6.36 17.59
C CYS A 236 8.57 7.35 17.36
N CYS A 237 8.33 7.66 16.09
CA CYS A 237 7.24 8.49 15.59
C CYS A 237 6.46 7.68 14.56
N LEU A 238 5.15 7.82 14.56
CA LEU A 238 4.31 7.30 13.50
C LEU A 238 4.22 8.31 12.35
N CYS A 239 4.34 7.81 11.13
CA CYS A 239 4.02 8.52 9.90
C CYS A 239 2.94 7.74 9.14
N ILE A 240 1.87 8.42 8.70
CA ILE A 240 0.88 7.85 7.79
C ILE A 240 0.91 8.62 6.47
N ILE A 241 1.21 7.91 5.38
CA ILE A 241 0.96 8.37 4.02
C ILE A 241 -0.51 8.09 3.70
N LYS A 242 -1.33 9.15 3.68
CA LYS A 242 -2.79 9.09 3.62
C LYS A 242 -3.33 8.54 2.29
N PRO A 243 -4.59 8.04 2.26
CA PRO A 243 -5.18 7.49 1.05
C PRO A 243 -5.19 8.45 -0.15
N SER A 244 -5.51 9.74 0.05
CA SER A 244 -5.43 10.74 -1.03
C SER A 244 -4.05 10.83 -1.68
N ALA A 245 -2.97 10.70 -0.91
CA ALA A 245 -1.61 10.69 -1.46
C ALA A 245 -1.29 9.40 -2.22
N LEU A 246 -1.81 8.25 -1.77
CA LEU A 246 -1.68 6.98 -2.49
C LEU A 246 -2.43 7.00 -3.82
N ILE A 247 -3.66 7.54 -3.83
CA ILE A 247 -4.50 7.71 -5.03
C ILE A 247 -3.82 8.66 -6.03
N ALA A 248 -3.17 9.71 -5.53
CA ALA A 248 -2.40 10.64 -6.37
C ALA A 248 -1.06 10.05 -6.88
N GLY A 249 -0.67 8.86 -6.41
CA GLY A 249 0.58 8.21 -6.81
C GLY A 249 1.84 8.75 -6.13
N TYR A 250 1.71 9.42 -4.98
CA TYR A 250 2.83 10.05 -4.28
C TYR A 250 3.55 9.15 -3.27
N GLN A 251 3.03 7.95 -2.99
CA GLN A 251 3.59 7.01 -2.01
C GLN A 251 5.07 6.70 -2.24
N GLY A 252 5.49 6.45 -3.49
CA GLY A 252 6.90 6.16 -3.78
C GLY A 252 7.81 7.37 -3.58
N LEU A 253 7.34 8.58 -3.92
CA LEU A 253 8.09 9.82 -3.72
C LEU A 253 8.24 10.16 -2.23
N ALA A 254 7.16 10.01 -1.46
CA ALA A 254 7.15 10.22 -0.02
C ALA A 254 8.08 9.22 0.69
N ILE A 255 7.98 7.92 0.37
CA ILE A 255 8.85 6.88 0.91
C ILE A 255 10.32 7.19 0.61
N ASP A 256 10.65 7.59 -0.63
CA ASP A 256 12.02 7.92 -1.00
C ASP A 256 12.55 9.08 -0.13
N GLN A 257 11.80 10.18 -0.01
CA GLN A 257 12.23 11.31 0.81
C GLN A 257 12.40 10.96 2.30
N ILE A 258 11.52 10.11 2.85
CA ILE A 258 11.61 9.65 4.25
C ILE A 258 12.86 8.78 4.45
N LEU A 259 13.08 7.78 3.60
CA LEU A 259 14.22 6.85 3.71
C LEU A 259 15.59 7.55 3.55
N GLN A 260 15.64 8.67 2.83
CA GLN A 260 16.88 9.44 2.69
C GLN A 260 17.23 10.29 3.91
N GLN A 261 16.29 10.55 4.82
CA GLN A 261 16.46 11.47 5.95
C GLN A 261 16.34 10.79 7.32
N PHE A 262 15.58 9.71 7.41
CA PHE A 262 15.24 9.07 8.67
C PHE A 262 15.48 7.57 8.66
N ASN A 263 15.70 7.00 9.85
CA ASN A 263 15.77 5.56 10.02
C ASN A 263 14.35 4.99 10.12
N VAL A 264 13.93 4.26 9.09
CA VAL A 264 12.64 3.57 9.07
C VAL A 264 12.81 2.17 9.66
N THR A 265 12.05 1.88 10.70
CA THR A 265 12.11 0.61 11.45
C THR A 265 10.93 -0.30 11.15
N ALA A 266 9.79 0.23 10.73
CA ALA A 266 8.69 -0.55 10.17
C ALA A 266 7.94 0.23 9.10
N MET A 267 7.34 -0.48 8.15
CA MET A 267 6.51 0.09 7.10
C MET A 267 5.51 -0.95 6.64
N GLU A 268 4.23 -0.61 6.64
CA GLU A 268 3.19 -1.54 6.23
C GLU A 268 1.95 -0.80 5.68
N LEU A 269 1.26 -1.44 4.74
CA LEU A 269 0.00 -0.96 4.18
C LEU A 269 -1.17 -1.44 5.04
N PHE A 270 -2.00 -0.50 5.46
CA PHE A 270 -3.16 -0.73 6.32
C PHE A 270 -4.44 -0.22 5.67
N ARG A 271 -5.55 -0.74 6.19
CA ARG A 271 -6.90 -0.22 5.99
C ARG A 271 -7.65 -0.29 7.31
N LEU A 272 -8.31 0.81 7.68
CA LEU A 272 -9.10 0.89 8.91
C LEU A 272 -10.58 1.00 8.60
N ASP A 273 -11.39 0.48 9.52
CA ASP A 273 -12.78 0.87 9.59
C ASP A 273 -12.93 2.22 10.35
N ARG A 274 -14.16 2.73 10.38
CA ARG A 274 -14.47 4.00 11.05
C ARG A 274 -14.25 3.95 12.55
N ALA A 275 -14.45 2.81 13.20
CA ALA A 275 -14.31 2.70 14.65
C ALA A 275 -12.82 2.85 15.03
N ASN A 276 -11.97 2.06 14.39
CA ASN A 276 -10.52 2.08 14.60
C ASN A 276 -9.91 3.43 14.19
N ALA A 277 -10.33 4.01 13.06
CA ALA A 277 -9.86 5.33 12.65
C ALA A 277 -10.33 6.45 13.61
N GLY A 278 -11.53 6.31 14.18
CA GLY A 278 -12.07 7.24 15.17
C GLY A 278 -11.35 7.17 16.51
N GLU A 279 -10.99 5.96 16.96
CA GLU A 279 -10.16 5.72 18.14
C GLU A 279 -8.75 6.30 17.94
N PHE A 280 -8.12 6.01 16.80
CA PHE A 280 -6.80 6.55 16.47
C PHE A 280 -6.76 8.09 16.51
N PHE A 281 -7.80 8.77 16.01
CA PHE A 281 -7.86 10.23 16.04
C PHE A 281 -8.56 10.81 17.27
N GLU A 282 -8.86 10.03 18.31
CA GLU A 282 -9.70 10.48 19.43
C GLU A 282 -9.15 11.76 20.09
N VAL A 283 -7.83 11.91 20.18
CA VAL A 283 -7.16 13.10 20.75
C VAL A 283 -7.48 14.40 20.01
N TYR A 284 -7.88 14.33 18.73
CA TYR A 284 -8.26 15.48 17.92
C TYR A 284 -9.75 15.85 18.06
N LYS A 285 -10.56 14.98 18.67
CA LYS A 285 -12.01 15.15 18.77
C LYS A 285 -12.35 16.35 19.66
N GLY A 286 -13.01 17.34 19.07
CA GLY A 286 -13.36 18.59 19.75
C GLY A 286 -12.21 19.60 19.83
N VAL A 287 -11.00 19.23 19.41
CA VAL A 287 -9.83 20.14 19.29
C VAL A 287 -9.80 20.78 17.92
N VAL A 288 -10.03 20.00 16.85
CA VAL A 288 -10.04 20.48 15.47
C VAL A 288 -11.42 20.32 14.82
N PRO A 289 -11.89 21.31 14.03
CA PRO A 289 -13.18 21.21 13.36
C PRO A 289 -13.20 20.13 12.26
N GLU A 290 -12.04 19.76 11.72
CA GLU A 290 -11.89 18.76 10.66
C GLU A 290 -11.96 17.31 11.13
N PHE A 291 -12.12 17.02 12.44
CA PHE A 291 -12.03 15.66 13.01
C PHE A 291 -12.81 14.60 12.20
N ASN A 292 -14.09 14.84 11.90
CA ASN A 292 -14.90 13.88 11.15
C ASN A 292 -14.35 13.67 9.73
N SER A 293 -13.90 14.73 9.07
CA SER A 293 -13.30 14.66 7.74
C SER A 293 -11.93 13.99 7.74
N MET A 294 -11.15 14.12 8.82
CA MET A 294 -9.89 13.39 8.99
C MET A 294 -10.13 11.88 9.09
N VAL A 295 -11.13 11.47 9.87
CA VAL A 295 -11.57 10.07 9.94
C VAL A 295 -12.05 9.59 8.58
N ASP A 296 -12.88 10.38 7.88
CA ASP A 296 -13.39 10.04 6.55
C ASP A 296 -12.26 9.85 5.52
N GLU A 297 -11.24 10.72 5.56
CA GLU A 297 -10.07 10.62 4.70
C GLU A 297 -9.26 9.34 4.98
N LEU A 298 -9.01 9.01 6.25
CA LEU A 298 -8.20 7.84 6.61
C LEU A 298 -8.89 6.52 6.23
N ILE A 299 -10.23 6.46 6.32
CA ILE A 299 -10.99 5.26 5.91
C ILE A 299 -11.31 5.22 4.42
N SER A 300 -10.97 6.26 3.64
CA SER A 300 -11.35 6.35 2.22
C SER A 300 -10.62 5.34 1.33
N GLY A 301 -9.55 4.73 1.82
CA GLY A 301 -8.77 3.74 1.07
C GLY A 301 -7.63 3.14 1.89
N ASP A 302 -6.68 2.55 1.18
CA ASP A 302 -5.44 2.06 1.78
C ASP A 302 -4.53 3.23 2.14
N PHE A 303 -3.73 3.07 3.18
CA PHE A 303 -2.67 4.00 3.57
C PHE A 303 -1.43 3.23 4.01
N ILE A 304 -0.28 3.90 4.03
CA ILE A 304 0.97 3.29 4.49
C ILE A 304 1.34 3.92 5.82
N ALA A 305 1.45 3.10 6.86
CA ALA A 305 2.01 3.50 8.14
C ALA A 305 3.51 3.17 8.16
N ILE A 306 4.31 4.06 8.72
CA ILE A 306 5.77 3.98 8.79
C ILE A 306 6.17 4.33 10.23
N GLU A 307 6.90 3.44 10.88
CA GLU A 307 7.59 3.73 12.13
C GLU A 307 8.95 4.35 11.80
N ILE A 308 9.17 5.54 12.36
CA ILE A 308 10.38 6.32 12.17
C ILE A 308 11.11 6.43 13.50
N SER A 309 12.42 6.23 13.47
CA SER A 309 13.30 6.42 14.62
C SER A 309 14.42 7.40 14.29
N GLU A 310 15.02 7.97 15.33
CA GLU A 310 16.15 8.89 15.23
C GLU A 310 17.26 8.50 16.20
N ASN A 311 18.51 8.64 15.77
CA ASN A 311 19.67 8.38 16.61
C ASN A 311 19.97 9.60 17.51
N GLY A 312 19.64 9.52 18.79
CA GLY A 312 20.06 10.50 19.80
C GLY A 312 19.24 11.79 19.85
N GLY A 313 18.04 11.79 19.24
CA GLY A 313 17.10 12.92 19.21
C GLY A 313 15.66 12.49 19.47
N ASN A 314 14.74 13.46 19.37
CA ASN A 314 13.30 13.24 19.47
C ASN A 314 12.71 13.07 18.07
N PRO A 315 12.40 11.83 17.64
CA PRO A 315 11.94 11.56 16.28
C PRO A 315 10.63 12.28 15.94
N VAL A 316 9.76 12.54 16.93
CA VAL A 316 8.49 13.23 16.72
C VAL A 316 8.74 14.69 16.33
N GLU A 317 9.60 15.40 17.05
CA GLU A 317 9.92 16.79 16.74
C GLU A 317 10.60 16.93 15.37
N ALA A 318 11.63 16.11 15.11
CA ALA A 318 12.38 16.12 13.86
C ALA A 318 11.47 15.79 12.66
N PHE A 319 10.63 14.76 12.79
CA PHE A 319 9.74 14.37 11.70
C PHE A 319 8.59 15.35 11.47
N ARG A 320 8.07 15.98 12.54
CA ARG A 320 7.05 17.03 12.41
C ARG A 320 7.59 18.27 11.69
N GLU A 321 8.84 18.67 11.93
CA GLU A 321 9.48 19.74 11.16
C GLU A 321 9.62 19.36 9.67
N PHE A 322 10.03 18.12 9.40
CA PHE A 322 10.15 17.60 8.04
C PHE A 322 8.82 17.56 7.28
N CYS A 323 7.72 17.22 7.96
CA CYS A 323 6.37 17.25 7.40
C CYS A 323 5.89 18.67 7.10
N GLY A 324 6.28 19.64 7.93
CA GLY A 324 5.87 21.04 7.86
C GLY A 324 4.44 21.28 8.39
N PRO A 325 3.93 22.51 8.25
CA PRO A 325 2.60 22.89 8.75
C PRO A 325 1.48 21.95 8.27
N ALA A 326 0.50 21.69 9.15
CA ALA A 326 -0.60 20.77 8.85
C ALA A 326 -1.46 21.19 7.65
N ASP A 327 -1.55 22.50 7.39
CA ASP A 327 -2.19 23.07 6.22
C ASP A 327 -1.20 23.17 5.04
N PRO A 328 -1.42 22.44 3.93
CA PRO A 328 -0.57 22.48 2.75
C PRO A 328 -0.40 23.89 2.15
N GLU A 329 -1.40 24.76 2.22
CA GLU A 329 -1.28 26.13 1.69
C GLU A 329 -0.26 26.94 2.50
N ILE A 330 -0.34 26.83 3.83
CA ILE A 330 0.64 27.44 4.74
C ILE A 330 2.01 26.80 4.55
N ALA A 331 2.06 25.47 4.42
CA ALA A 331 3.31 24.73 4.22
C ALA A 331 4.03 25.16 2.94
N ARG A 332 3.32 25.37 1.82
CA ARG A 332 3.94 25.85 0.57
C ARG A 332 4.58 27.24 0.71
N VAL A 333 4.04 28.10 1.57
CA VAL A 333 4.60 29.44 1.83
C VAL A 333 5.79 29.37 2.79
N LEU A 334 5.63 28.69 3.92
CA LEU A 334 6.62 28.71 5.01
C LEU A 334 7.74 27.69 4.84
N ARG A 335 7.43 26.52 4.30
CA ARG A 335 8.30 25.34 4.18
C ARG A 335 8.04 24.61 2.85
N PRO A 336 8.33 25.22 1.68
CA PRO A 336 7.96 24.67 0.35
C PRO A 336 8.53 23.29 0.03
N ARG A 337 9.56 22.85 0.75
CA ARG A 337 10.17 21.51 0.60
C ARG A 337 9.62 20.49 1.59
N SER A 338 8.66 20.83 2.45
CA SER A 338 8.08 19.86 3.38
C SER A 338 7.18 18.87 2.65
N LEU A 339 6.96 17.68 3.23
CA LEU A 339 6.12 16.66 2.60
C LEU A 339 4.69 17.16 2.35
N ARG A 340 4.10 17.86 3.33
CA ARG A 340 2.74 18.41 3.22
C ARG A 340 2.65 19.51 2.15
N ALA A 341 3.70 20.31 1.97
CA ALA A 341 3.76 21.32 0.92
C ALA A 341 3.80 20.70 -0.49
N GLN A 342 4.59 19.63 -0.65
CA GLN A 342 4.81 18.97 -1.93
C GLN A 342 3.62 18.10 -2.36
N PHE A 343 3.00 17.37 -1.42
CA PHE A 343 2.04 16.31 -1.74
C PHE A 343 0.63 16.57 -1.21
N GLY A 344 0.46 17.49 -0.26
CA GLY A 344 -0.85 17.80 0.31
C GLY A 344 -1.70 18.63 -0.64
N VAL A 345 -3.02 18.51 -0.50
CA VAL A 345 -4.03 19.26 -1.26
C VAL A 345 -4.62 20.37 -0.40
N ASN A 346 -5.24 19.98 0.73
CA ASN A 346 -5.89 20.86 1.70
C ASN A 346 -5.67 20.32 3.13
N LYS A 347 -6.25 20.95 4.16
CA LYS A 347 -6.06 20.56 5.57
C LYS A 347 -6.40 19.09 5.89
N VAL A 348 -7.43 18.54 5.25
CA VAL A 348 -7.86 17.15 5.48
C VAL A 348 -6.96 16.20 4.67
N GLN A 349 -6.83 16.48 3.37
CA GLN A 349 -6.01 15.75 2.40
C GLN A 349 -4.59 16.31 2.38
N ASN A 350 -3.96 16.39 3.55
CA ASN A 350 -2.62 16.98 3.71
C ASN A 350 -1.47 16.02 3.39
N ALA A 351 -1.78 14.88 2.74
CA ALA A 351 -0.89 13.78 2.36
C ALA A 351 -0.23 13.00 3.50
N ILE A 352 0.34 13.68 4.50
CA ILE A 352 1.06 13.04 5.60
C ILE A 352 0.44 13.42 6.95
N HIS A 353 0.00 12.41 7.69
CA HIS A 353 -0.17 12.52 9.13
C HIS A 353 1.13 12.08 9.82
N CYS A 354 1.49 12.78 10.88
CA CYS A 354 2.62 12.45 11.75
C CYS A 354 2.17 12.62 13.19
N THR A 355 2.77 11.86 14.10
CA THR A 355 2.61 12.07 15.55
C THR A 355 2.89 13.53 15.89
N ASP A 356 2.04 14.12 16.74
CA ASP A 356 2.18 15.53 17.13
C ASP A 356 2.89 15.71 18.48
N LEU A 357 2.77 14.76 19.42
CA LEU A 357 3.36 14.84 20.75
C LEU A 357 4.36 13.69 21.00
N PRO A 358 5.51 13.94 21.66
CA PRO A 358 6.51 12.91 21.94
C PRO A 358 5.97 11.68 22.71
N GLU A 359 5.06 11.91 23.65
CA GLU A 359 4.40 10.88 24.46
C GLU A 359 3.49 9.94 23.64
N ASP A 360 3.01 10.38 22.47
CA ASP A 360 2.09 9.62 21.64
C ASP A 360 2.81 8.71 20.62
N GLY A 361 4.07 8.99 20.30
CA GLY A 361 4.77 8.33 19.20
C GLY A 361 4.89 6.81 19.34
N GLU A 362 5.22 6.34 20.55
CA GLU A 362 5.28 4.91 20.86
C GLU A 362 3.88 4.28 20.92
N LEU A 363 2.88 4.99 21.45
CA LEU A 363 1.51 4.50 21.57
C LEU A 363 0.87 4.30 20.18
N GLU A 364 1.00 5.30 19.32
CA GLU A 364 0.52 5.28 17.94
C GLU A 364 1.23 4.18 17.13
N SER A 365 2.55 4.05 17.25
CA SER A 365 3.31 3.00 16.56
C SER A 365 2.93 1.60 17.05
N ASN A 366 2.73 1.42 18.36
CA ASN A 366 2.26 0.15 18.94
C ASN A 366 0.84 -0.21 18.50
N TYR A 367 -0.05 0.77 18.35
CA TYR A 367 -1.39 0.53 17.80
C TYR A 367 -1.32 -0.14 16.42
N PHE A 368 -0.51 0.41 15.51
CA PHE A 368 -0.39 -0.14 14.15
C PHE A 368 0.44 -1.42 14.07
N PHE A 369 1.62 -1.46 14.68
CA PHE A 369 2.59 -2.52 14.44
C PHE A 369 2.52 -3.67 15.45
N ASN A 370 1.60 -3.61 16.41
CA ASN A 370 1.34 -4.66 17.38
C ASN A 370 -0.15 -4.99 17.47
N ILE A 371 -1.01 -4.03 17.84
CA ILE A 371 -2.44 -4.29 18.12
C ILE A 371 -3.24 -4.62 16.85
N LEU A 372 -3.02 -3.92 15.75
CA LEU A 372 -3.78 -4.16 14.51
C LEU A 372 -3.26 -5.35 13.69
N ILE A 373 -2.03 -5.79 13.96
CA ILE A 373 -1.39 -6.91 13.26
C ILE A 373 -1.63 -8.25 13.99
N SER A 374 -1.89 -8.20 15.31
CA SER A 374 -2.28 -9.37 16.11
C SER A 374 -3.69 -9.85 15.78
#